data_AF-A0A0D0CRI7-F1
#
_entry.id   AF-A0A0D0CRI7-F1
#
_cell.length_a   1.000
_cell.length_b   1.000
_cell.length_c   1.000
_cell.angle_alpha   90.00
_cell.angle_beta   90.00
_cell.angle_gamma   90.00
#
_symmetry.space_group_name_H-M   'P 1'
#
loop_
_entity.id
_entity.type
_entity.pdbx_description
1 polymer ?
#
loop_
_entity_poly.entity_id
_entity_poly.type
_entity_poly.pdbx_seq_one_letter_code
_entity_poly.pdbx_strand_id
1 'polypeptide(L)'
;YKFESDNLELVTVIECVCADGTKLQPAFVFAGKEQCPSWWTVDPRICTYSTLNGWMDDFVGSMWFEKSFIPQATAHNPGGKPILL
;
A
#
# COMPACT_ATOMS: atom_id res chain seq x y z
N TYR A 1 -23.98 -8.97 14.58
CA TYR A 1 -22.81 -9.52 15.28
C TYR A 1 -21.73 -8.44 15.26
N LYS A 2 -21.38 -7.85 16.41
CA LYS A 2 -20.28 -6.88 16.53
C LYS A 2 -19.09 -7.66 17.10
N PHE A 3 -18.01 -7.77 16.33
CA PHE A 3 -16.72 -8.16 16.88
C PHE A 3 -16.22 -6.94 17.67
N GLU A 4 -16.36 -6.97 19.00
CA GLU A 4 -15.65 -6.05 19.88
C GLU A 4 -14.41 -6.77 20.41
N SER A 5 -13.26 -6.15 20.21
CA SER A 5 -11.96 -6.57 20.70
C SER A 5 -11.31 -5.33 21.30
N ASP A 6 -10.78 -5.43 22.51
CA ASP A 6 -10.08 -4.32 23.18
C ASP A 6 -8.70 -4.03 22.54
N ASN A 7 -8.26 -4.88 21.60
CA ASN A 7 -7.02 -4.73 20.83
C ASN A 7 -7.33 -4.36 19.38
N LEU A 8 -7.84 -3.14 19.15
CA LEU A 8 -7.96 -2.58 17.80
C LEU A 8 -6.62 -1.96 17.39
N GLU A 9 -5.99 -2.52 16.37
CA GLU A 9 -4.77 -1.95 15.77
C GLU A 9 -5.13 -1.02 14.61
N LEU A 10 -4.46 0.13 14.54
CA LEU A 10 -4.62 1.06 13.42
C LEU A 10 -3.78 0.58 12.23
N VAL A 11 -4.40 0.54 11.05
CA VAL A 11 -3.74 0.23 9.78
C VAL A 11 -3.94 1.38 8.83
N THR A 12 -2.86 1.88 8.25
CA THR A 12 -2.92 2.89 7.18
C THR A 12 -2.97 2.19 5.83
N VAL A 13 -3.93 2.57 4.99
CA VAL A 13 -4.07 2.06 3.62
C VAL A 13 -3.70 3.17 2.64
N ILE A 14 -2.83 2.85 1.69
CA ILE A 14 -2.45 3.75 0.59
C ILE A 14 -3.14 3.26 -0.67
N GLU A 15 -4.09 4.06 -1.17
CA GLU A 15 -4.83 3.79 -2.40
C GLU A 15 -4.49 4.84 -3.47
N CYS A 16 -4.44 4.41 -4.72
CA CYS A 16 -4.24 5.30 -5.86
C CYS A 16 -5.19 4.90 -6.98
N VAL A 17 -5.86 5.90 -7.55
CA VAL A 17 -6.82 5.72 -8.64
C VAL A 17 -6.39 6.61 -9.79
N CYS A 18 -6.22 6.01 -10.97
CA CYS A 18 -5.91 6.72 -12.18
C CYS A 18 -7.08 7.60 -12.62
N ALA A 19 -6.80 8.62 -13.45
CA ALA A 19 -7.83 9.55 -13.94
C ALA A 19 -8.94 8.86 -14.78
N ASP A 20 -8.66 7.68 -15.33
CA ASP A 20 -9.63 6.85 -16.05
C ASP A 20 -10.49 5.96 -15.11
N GLY A 21 -10.29 6.06 -13.80
CA GLY A 21 -10.98 5.26 -12.78
C GLY A 21 -10.35 3.89 -12.50
N THR A 22 -9.24 3.54 -13.18
CA THR A 22 -8.49 2.32 -12.90
C THR A 22 -7.86 2.41 -11.51
N LYS A 23 -7.99 1.34 -10.72
CA LYS A 23 -7.46 1.29 -9.35
C LYS A 23 -6.13 0.56 -9.35
N LEU A 24 -5.12 1.14 -8.73
CA LEU A 24 -3.88 0.44 -8.43
C LEU A 24 -4.08 -0.46 -7.21
N GLN A 25 -3.26 -1.49 -7.08
CA GLN A 25 -3.26 -2.33 -5.89
C GLN A 25 -2.89 -1.50 -4.66
N PRO A 26 -3.60 -1.69 -3.54
CA PRO A 26 -3.33 -0.93 -2.33
C PRO A 26 -2.00 -1.35 -1.70
N ALA A 27 -1.47 -0.47 -0.87
CA ALA A 27 -0.41 -0.81 0.08
C ALA A 27 -0.88 -0.58 1.51
N PHE A 28 -0.27 -1.29 2.44
CA PHE A 28 -0.66 -1.26 3.85
C PHE A 28 0.54 -0.90 4.73
N VAL A 29 0.31 -0.06 5.75
CA VAL A 29 1.31 0.30 6.76
C VAL A 29 0.75 -0.06 8.13
N PHE A 30 1.48 -0.92 8.84
CA PHE A 30 1.11 -1.42 10.17
C PHE A 30 1.93 -0.75 11.26
N ALA A 31 1.31 -0.51 12.41
CA ALA A 31 2.04 -0.14 13.62
C ALA A 31 2.65 -1.41 14.23
N GLY A 32 3.96 -1.41 14.49
CA GLY A 32 4.62 -2.44 15.29
C GLY A 32 5.44 -3.47 14.52
N LYS A 33 5.91 -4.50 15.24
CA LYS A 33 6.98 -5.41 14.81
C LYS A 33 6.51 -6.84 14.52
N GLU A 34 5.38 -7.26 15.07
CA GLU A 34 4.91 -8.64 14.95
C GLU A 34 3.80 -8.73 13.90
N GLN A 35 4.09 -9.47 12.83
CA GLN A 35 3.14 -9.75 11.77
C GLN A 35 3.14 -11.25 11.50
N CYS A 36 1.97 -11.83 11.23
CA CYS A 36 1.89 -13.22 10.81
C CYS A 36 2.29 -13.32 9.33
N PRO A 37 3.38 -14.04 8.97
CA PRO A 37 3.85 -14.10 7.58
C PRO A 37 2.80 -14.64 6.60
N SER A 38 1.87 -15.47 7.09
CA SER A 38 0.78 -16.03 6.26
C SER A 38 -0.16 -14.97 5.68
N TRP A 39 -0.28 -13.79 6.31
CA TRP A 39 -1.17 -12.71 5.86
C TRP A 39 -0.72 -12.07 4.54
N TRP A 40 0.56 -12.16 4.18
CA TRP A 40 1.15 -11.42 3.07
C TRP A 40 1.26 -12.21 1.76
N THR A 41 0.59 -13.36 1.66
CA THR A 41 0.74 -14.28 0.52
C THR A 41 -0.33 -14.16 -0.56
N VAL A 42 -1.14 -13.09 -0.53
CA VAL A 42 -2.33 -12.94 -1.37
C VAL A 42 -2.00 -12.47 -2.80
N ASP A 43 -1.21 -11.40 -2.94
CA ASP A 43 -0.82 -10.85 -4.25
C ASP A 43 0.58 -10.22 -4.15
N PRO A 44 1.55 -10.64 -4.98
CA PRO A 44 2.92 -10.10 -4.93
C PRO A 44 3.04 -8.61 -5.29
N ARG A 45 1.99 -8.00 -5.84
CA ARG A 45 1.94 -6.56 -6.17
C ARG A 45 1.51 -5.70 -4.98
N ILE A 46 0.90 -6.30 -3.96
CA ILE A 46 0.50 -5.59 -2.74
C ILE A 46 1.75 -5.41 -1.87
N CYS A 47 2.09 -4.16 -1.60
CA CYS A 47 3.22 -3.82 -0.74
C CYS A 47 2.77 -3.60 0.70
N THR A 48 3.57 -4.09 1.65
CA THR A 48 3.27 -4.03 3.08
C THR A 48 4.47 -3.49 3.83
N TYR A 49 4.23 -2.52 4.70
CA TYR A 49 5.25 -1.82 5.46
C TYR A 49 4.92 -1.84 6.94
N SER A 50 5.95 -1.67 7.77
CA SER A 50 5.80 -1.60 9.22
C SER A 50 6.59 -0.40 9.74
N THR A 51 5.91 0.49 10.43
CA THR A 51 6.52 1.66 11.09
C THR A 51 6.18 1.65 12.58
N LEU A 52 6.91 2.44 13.37
CA LEU A 52 6.67 2.49 14.82
C LEU A 52 5.31 3.11 15.17
N ASN A 53 4.80 4.04 14.35
CA ASN A 53 3.54 4.73 14.57
C ASN A 53 2.41 4.25 13.66
N GLY A 54 2.67 3.36 12.69
CA GLY A 54 1.69 2.89 11.71
C GLY A 54 1.32 3.92 10.64
N TRP A 55 2.06 5.03 10.57
CA TRP A 55 1.90 6.06 9.55
C TRP A 55 2.98 5.97 8.49
N MET A 56 2.68 6.56 7.33
CA MET A 56 3.63 6.77 6.25
C MET A 56 4.67 7.82 6.68
N ASP A 57 5.94 7.55 6.36
CA ASP A 57 7.06 8.49 6.46
C ASP A 57 7.74 8.63 5.08
N ASP A 58 8.76 9.47 4.98
CA ASP A 58 9.48 9.70 3.72
C ASP A 58 10.08 8.40 3.13
N PHE A 59 10.50 7.48 3.99
CA PHE A 59 11.07 6.21 3.56
C PHE A 59 10.00 5.27 3.00
N VAL A 60 8.90 5.06 3.73
CA VAL A 60 7.75 4.27 3.27
C VAL A 60 7.16 4.87 2.00
N GLY A 61 7.08 6.20 1.92
CA GLY A 61 6.61 6.88 0.73
C GLY A 61 7.48 6.63 -0.48
N SER A 62 8.80 6.78 -0.34
CA SER A 62 9.75 6.49 -1.41
C SER A 62 9.67 5.03 -1.87
N MET A 63 9.57 4.10 -0.91
CA MET A 63 9.42 2.67 -1.21
C MET A 63 8.11 2.35 -1.91
N TRP A 64 7.01 3.00 -1.52
CA TRP A 64 5.72 2.85 -2.18
C TRP A 64 5.76 3.36 -3.62
N PHE A 65 6.41 4.50 -3.85
CA PHE A 65 6.61 5.02 -5.20
C PHE A 65 7.37 4.02 -6.08
N GLU A 66 8.53 3.54 -5.62
CA GLU A 66 9.41 2.68 -6.40
C GLU A 66 8.82 1.28 -6.65
N LYS A 67 8.21 0.69 -5.62
CA LYS A 67 7.78 -0.73 -5.67
C LYS A 67 6.32 -0.93 -6.06
N SER A 68 5.46 0.08 -5.84
CA SER A 68 4.03 -0.05 -6.09
C SER A 68 3.54 0.93 -7.17
N PHE A 69 3.68 2.24 -6.97
CA PHE A 69 3.08 3.24 -7.87
C PHE A 69 3.71 3.21 -9.26
N ILE A 70 5.04 3.39 -9.38
CA ILE A 70 5.70 3.51 -10.69
C ILE A 70 5.50 2.25 -11.55
N PRO A 71 5.69 1.01 -11.05
CA PRO A 71 5.48 -0.18 -11.86
C PRO A 71 4.04 -0.30 -12.37
N GLN A 72 3.06 -0.06 -11.50
CA GLN A 72 1.66 -0.21 -11.86
C GLN A 72 1.19 0.93 -12.79
N ALA A 73 1.55 2.18 -12.51
CA ALA A 73 1.22 3.32 -13.36
C ALA A 73 1.88 3.21 -14.74
N THR A 74 3.12 2.69 -14.81
CA THR A 74 3.81 2.46 -16.10
C THR A 74 3.13 1.36 -16.91
N ALA A 75 2.69 0.27 -16.26
CA ALA A 75 1.95 -0.79 -16.93
C ALA A 75 0.62 -0.30 -17.54
N HIS A 76 -0.01 0.71 -16.91
CA HIS A 76 -1.21 1.37 -17.42
C HIS A 76 -0.95 2.53 -18.38
N ASN A 77 0.30 2.85 -18.69
CA ASN A 77 0.70 3.95 -19.56
C ASN A 77 1.54 3.48 -20.76
N PRO A 78 0.93 2.71 -21.70
CA PRO A 78 1.65 2.18 -22.87
C PRO A 78 2.17 3.29 -23.80
N GLY A 79 1.59 4.48 -23.72
CA GLY A 79 2.00 5.65 -24.51
C GLY A 79 3.22 6.39 -23.97
N GLY A 80 3.79 6.00 -22.83
CA GLY A 80 4.98 6.62 -22.25
C GLY A 80 4.79 8.10 -21.90
N LYS A 81 3.55 8.53 -21.67
CA LYS A 81 3.25 9.92 -21.29
C LYS A 81 3.78 10.20 -19.88
N PRO A 82 4.01 11.47 -19.49
CA PRO A 82 4.35 11.78 -18.10
C PRO A 82 3.31 11.19 -17.14
N ILE A 83 3.79 10.44 -16.14
CA ILE A 83 2.96 9.88 -15.06
C ILE A 83 2.85 10.95 -13.98
N LEU A 84 1.62 11.25 -13.58
CA LEU A 84 1.30 12.21 -12.52
C LEU A 84 0.57 11.48 -11.39
N LEU A 85 0.92 11.83 -10.16
CA LEU A 85 0.17 11.48 -8.95
C LEU A 85 -0.58 12.72 -8.47
#